data_AF-A0A0W8D144-F1
#
_entry.id   AF-A0A0W8D144-F1
#
_cell.length_a   1.000
_cell.length_b   1.000
_cell.length_c   1.000
_cell.angle_alpha   90.00
_cell.angle_beta   90.00
_cell.angle_gamma   90.00
#
_symmetry.space_group_name_H-M   'P 1'
#
loop_
_entity.id
_entity.type
_entity.pdbx_description
1 polymer ?
#
loop_
_entity_poly.entity_id
_entity_poly.type
_entity_poly.pdbx_seq_one_letter_code
_entity_poly.pdbx_strand_id
1 'polypeptide(L)'
;MHSQRRPAPESTYASQAARWKQGFKTPAQQQSAQHQADLENALVSELCSSVGSSSFPPREVLQKLLRYLHTLDHDYICELLDDKFESPLWQVKAKALSVLSALLGSGEAEFYKQYYSGRLDLLEDLRNARKDMLRKRADKVVPADAARLDDGYERLAA
;
A
#
# COMPACT_ATOMS: atom_id res chain seq x y z
N MET A 1 10.10 60.63 39.20
CA MET A 1 9.89 60.23 37.79
C MET A 1 10.31 58.77 37.64
N HIS A 2 9.51 58.01 36.91
CA HIS A 2 9.39 56.54 36.94
C HIS A 2 10.49 55.78 36.17
N SER A 3 10.68 54.51 36.59
CA SER A 3 11.10 53.31 35.81
C SER A 3 12.52 53.29 35.22
N GLN A 4 13.24 52.18 35.07
CA GLN A 4 12.84 50.79 34.84
C GLN A 4 14.05 49.87 35.11
N ARG A 5 13.92 48.85 35.98
CA ARG A 5 14.90 47.75 36.08
C ARG A 5 14.58 46.74 34.97
N ARG A 6 15.57 46.41 34.13
CA ARG A 6 15.51 45.31 33.16
C ARG A 6 15.62 43.96 33.89
N PRO A 7 14.72 42.98 33.65
CA PRO A 7 14.92 41.62 34.16
C PRO A 7 15.90 40.83 33.27
N ALA A 8 16.71 39.98 33.89
CA ALA A 8 17.67 39.09 33.26
C ALA A 8 16.98 37.96 32.48
N PRO A 9 17.61 37.39 31.43
CA PRO A 9 17.01 36.32 30.64
C PRO A 9 16.86 35.04 31.47
N GLU A 10 15.63 34.54 31.60
CA GLU A 10 15.35 33.25 32.21
C GLU A 10 16.09 32.13 31.45
N SER A 11 16.88 31.39 32.21
CA SER A 11 17.68 30.28 31.71
C SER A 11 16.79 29.21 31.07
N THR A 12 16.98 28.98 29.78
CA THR A 12 16.38 27.90 28.95
C THR A 12 16.52 26.51 29.60
N TYR A 13 17.45 26.35 30.53
CA TYR A 13 17.65 25.14 31.32
C TYR A 13 16.46 24.83 32.26
N ALA A 14 15.80 25.85 32.82
CA ALA A 14 14.64 25.66 33.70
C ALA A 14 13.44 25.07 32.94
N SER A 15 13.27 25.45 31.67
CA SER A 15 12.20 24.92 30.80
C SER A 15 12.43 23.46 30.41
N GLN A 16 13.70 23.03 30.29
CA GLN A 16 14.05 21.65 29.98
C GLN A 16 13.87 20.72 31.20
N ALA A 17 14.22 21.19 32.39
CA ALA A 17 14.09 20.42 33.64
C ALA A 17 12.62 20.16 34.03
N ALA A 18 11.69 21.06 33.68
CA ALA A 18 10.27 20.90 33.96
C ALA A 18 9.65 19.70 33.21
N ARG A 19 10.14 19.41 32.00
CA ARG A 19 9.63 18.33 31.14
C ARG A 19 9.91 16.92 31.69
N TRP A 20 10.88 16.78 32.60
CA TRP A 20 11.25 15.48 33.18
C TRP A 20 10.40 15.12 34.41
N LYS A 21 9.76 16.11 35.05
CA LYS A 21 8.87 15.90 36.20
C LYS A 21 7.43 15.59 35.80
N GLN A 22 7.02 16.05 34.61
CA GLN A 22 5.77 15.62 33.98
C GLN A 22 6.07 14.33 33.23
N GLY A 23 5.99 13.19 33.94
CA GLY A 23 6.26 11.87 33.39
C GLY A 23 5.72 11.73 31.96
N PHE A 24 6.57 11.22 31.06
CA PHE A 24 6.20 10.97 29.68
C PHE A 24 4.91 10.16 29.66
N LYS A 25 3.79 10.81 29.34
CA LYS A 25 2.56 10.12 28.99
C LYS A 25 2.88 9.37 27.70
N THR A 26 3.13 8.07 27.82
CA THR A 26 3.41 7.18 26.69
C THR A 26 2.17 7.11 25.80
N PRO A 27 2.24 7.51 24.51
CA PRO A 27 1.26 7.11 23.52
C PRO A 27 1.61 5.70 23.01
N ALA A 28 1.85 4.75 23.92
CA ALA A 28 2.32 3.41 23.56
C ALA A 28 1.29 2.60 22.77
N GLN A 29 0.01 2.99 22.81
CA GLN A 29 -1.08 2.31 22.10
C GLN A 29 -1.43 2.95 20.75
N GLN A 30 -1.08 4.22 20.52
CA GLN A 30 -1.27 4.89 19.22
C GLN A 30 -0.04 4.77 18.32
N GLN A 31 1.15 4.61 18.90
CA GLN A 31 2.37 4.39 18.13
C GLN A 31 2.39 3.02 17.44
N SER A 32 1.86 1.94 18.04
CA SER A 32 1.92 0.61 17.41
C SER A 32 1.13 0.54 16.11
N ALA A 33 -0.09 1.08 16.08
CA ALA A 33 -0.92 1.09 14.88
C ALA A 33 -0.33 2.00 13.78
N GLN A 34 0.22 3.17 14.16
CA GLN A 34 0.86 4.07 13.20
C GLN A 34 2.15 3.47 12.62
N HIS A 35 3.01 2.87 13.45
CA HIS A 35 4.22 2.20 12.96
C HIS A 35 3.93 0.94 12.15
N GLN A 36 2.81 0.25 12.46
CA GLN A 36 2.33 -0.85 11.63
C GLN A 36 1.94 -0.32 10.26
N ALA A 37 1.04 0.68 10.16
CA ALA A 37 0.66 1.36 8.91
C ALA A 37 1.88 1.86 8.09
N ASP A 38 2.92 2.36 8.76
CA ASP A 38 4.15 2.80 8.07
C ASP A 38 4.87 1.63 7.36
N LEU A 39 4.73 0.39 7.86
CA LEU A 39 5.36 -0.79 7.30
C LEU A 39 4.70 -1.26 5.99
N GLU A 40 3.37 -1.31 5.89
CA GLU A 40 2.68 -1.65 4.62
C GLU A 40 3.07 -0.65 3.54
N ASN A 41 3.03 0.65 3.87
CA ASN A 41 3.40 1.70 2.93
C ASN A 41 4.86 1.54 2.47
N ALA A 42 5.79 1.34 3.40
CA ALA A 42 7.20 1.14 3.09
C ALA A 42 7.40 -0.09 2.18
N LEU A 43 6.76 -1.22 2.50
CA LEU A 43 6.86 -2.46 1.73
C LEU A 43 6.26 -2.29 0.33
N VAL A 44 5.04 -1.77 0.20
CA VAL A 44 4.38 -1.62 -1.10
C VAL A 44 5.11 -0.58 -1.97
N SER A 45 5.59 0.51 -1.39
CA SER A 45 6.38 1.53 -2.08
C SER A 45 7.70 0.96 -2.60
N GLU A 46 8.39 0.12 -1.81
CA GLU A 46 9.63 -0.53 -2.25
C GLU A 46 9.36 -1.61 -3.32
N LEU A 47 8.32 -2.43 -3.12
CA LEU A 47 7.90 -3.47 -4.06
C LEU A 47 7.53 -2.92 -5.43
N CYS A 48 6.84 -1.79 -5.44
CA CYS A 48 6.28 -1.17 -6.64
C CYS A 48 7.01 0.12 -7.02
N SER A 49 8.27 0.27 -6.59
CA SER A 49 9.07 1.46 -6.88
C SER A 49 9.12 1.75 -8.38
N SER A 50 9.00 3.04 -8.74
CA SER A 50 9.18 3.54 -10.10
C SER A 50 10.66 3.58 -10.52
N VAL A 51 11.58 3.37 -9.58
CA VAL A 51 13.01 3.37 -9.84
C VAL A 51 13.42 2.09 -10.57
N GLY A 52 14.26 2.26 -11.58
CA GLY A 52 14.78 1.17 -12.42
C GLY A 52 13.80 0.69 -13.48
N SER A 53 14.30 -0.14 -14.40
CA SER A 53 13.54 -0.63 -15.56
C SER A 53 12.85 -1.98 -15.35
N SER A 54 13.15 -2.67 -14.25
CA SER A 54 12.55 -3.98 -13.95
C SER A 54 11.04 -3.86 -13.79
N SER A 55 10.31 -4.85 -14.31
CA SER A 55 8.88 -5.02 -14.08
C SER A 55 8.56 -6.03 -12.97
N PHE A 56 9.58 -6.60 -12.32
CA PHE A 56 9.42 -7.55 -11.23
C PHE A 56 9.71 -6.88 -9.88
N PRO A 57 8.91 -7.17 -8.84
CA PRO A 57 9.18 -6.65 -7.49
C PRO A 57 10.46 -7.27 -6.93
N PRO A 58 11.23 -6.57 -6.07
CA PRO A 58 12.38 -7.14 -5.39
C PRO A 58 11.98 -8.37 -4.57
N ARG A 59 12.59 -9.52 -4.88
CA ARG A 59 12.21 -10.82 -4.31
C ARG A 59 12.23 -10.82 -2.79
N GLU A 60 13.29 -10.27 -2.20
CA GLU A 60 13.51 -10.30 -0.74
C GLU A 60 12.46 -9.46 0.00
N VAL A 61 12.03 -8.35 -0.60
CA VAL A 61 10.97 -7.49 -0.05
C VAL A 61 9.61 -8.19 -0.14
N LEU A 62 9.37 -8.93 -1.24
CA LEU A 62 8.12 -9.68 -1.42
C LEU A 62 8.02 -10.80 -0.38
N GLN A 63 9.12 -11.52 -0.14
CA GLN A 63 9.18 -12.52 0.93
C GLN A 63 8.96 -11.89 2.31
N LYS A 64 9.50 -10.68 2.55
CA LYS A 64 9.27 -9.94 3.79
C LYS A 64 7.79 -9.59 3.99
N LEU A 65 7.12 -9.09 2.95
CA LEU A 65 5.67 -8.84 2.97
C LEU A 65 4.89 -10.10 3.34
N LEU A 66 5.11 -11.21 2.62
CA LEU A 66 4.39 -12.46 2.85
C LEU A 66 4.63 -13.04 4.26
N ARG A 67 5.85 -12.88 4.79
CA ARG A 67 6.18 -13.31 6.16
C ARG A 67 5.39 -12.54 7.23
N TYR A 68 5.24 -11.22 7.05
CA TYR A 68 4.55 -10.37 8.02
C TYR A 68 3.06 -10.19 7.73
N LEU A 69 2.55 -10.76 6.63
CA LEU A 69 1.20 -10.54 6.11
C LEU A 69 0.11 -10.62 7.19
N HIS A 70 0.14 -11.65 8.05
CA HIS A 70 -0.82 -11.86 9.14
C HIS A 70 -0.86 -10.76 10.22
N THR A 71 0.10 -9.84 10.21
CA THR A 71 0.17 -8.69 11.14
C THR A 71 -0.07 -7.36 10.46
N LEU A 72 -0.19 -7.36 9.13
CA LEU A 72 -0.35 -6.15 8.34
C LEU A 72 -1.82 -5.81 8.17
N ASP A 73 -2.09 -4.53 7.94
CA ASP A 73 -3.40 -4.05 7.55
C ASP A 73 -3.68 -4.40 6.08
N HIS A 74 -4.58 -5.36 5.89
CA HIS A 74 -4.94 -5.87 4.57
C HIS A 74 -5.72 -4.87 3.72
N ASP A 75 -6.61 -4.09 4.35
CA ASP A 75 -7.37 -3.05 3.65
C ASP A 75 -6.41 -1.98 3.12
N TYR A 76 -5.46 -1.55 3.96
CA TYR A 76 -4.48 -0.54 3.57
C TYR A 76 -3.49 -1.04 2.50
N ILE A 77 -3.06 -2.30 2.55
CA ILE A 77 -2.27 -2.90 1.45
C ILE A 77 -3.03 -2.79 0.13
N CYS A 78 -4.33 -3.08 0.15
CA CYS A 78 -5.12 -3.01 -1.07
C CYS A 78 -5.29 -1.58 -1.58
N GLU A 79 -5.56 -0.60 -0.70
CA GLU A 79 -5.61 0.83 -1.08
C GLU A 79 -4.29 1.27 -1.74
N LEU A 80 -3.15 0.87 -1.16
CA LEU A 80 -1.84 1.18 -1.72
C LEU A 80 -1.61 0.51 -3.09
N LEU A 81 -2.15 -0.70 -3.32
CA LEU A 81 -2.06 -1.40 -4.60
C LEU A 81 -2.96 -0.77 -5.66
N ASP A 82 -4.16 -0.31 -5.29
CA ASP A 82 -5.06 0.42 -6.18
C ASP A 82 -4.37 1.68 -6.73
N ASP A 83 -3.73 2.47 -5.85
CA ASP A 83 -2.89 3.60 -6.25
C ASP A 83 -1.79 3.19 -7.26
N LYS A 84 -1.21 2.00 -7.09
CA LYS A 84 -0.19 1.49 -8.03
C LYS A 84 -0.78 1.05 -9.36
N PHE A 85 -2.00 0.53 -9.39
CA PHE A 85 -2.69 0.15 -10.62
C PHE A 85 -3.07 1.36 -11.47
N GLU A 86 -3.25 2.52 -10.86
CA GLU A 86 -3.51 3.78 -11.58
C GLU A 86 -2.24 4.46 -12.10
N SER A 87 -1.04 4.05 -11.64
CA SER A 87 0.23 4.66 -12.03
C SER A 87 0.41 4.77 -13.55
N PRO A 88 0.88 5.90 -14.11
CA PRO A 88 1.14 6.01 -15.55
C PRO A 88 2.26 5.07 -16.04
N LEU A 89 3.06 4.51 -15.12
CA LEU A 89 4.17 3.63 -15.43
C LEU A 89 3.73 2.17 -15.44
N TRP A 90 3.75 1.55 -16.62
CA TRP A 90 3.35 0.14 -16.77
C TRP A 90 4.20 -0.82 -15.91
N GLN A 91 5.46 -0.50 -15.62
CA GLN A 91 6.30 -1.33 -14.75
C GLN A 91 5.81 -1.35 -13.30
N VAL A 92 5.28 -0.22 -12.81
CA VAL A 92 4.70 -0.11 -11.46
C VAL A 92 3.45 -0.99 -11.38
N LYS A 93 2.53 -0.85 -12.35
CA LYS A 93 1.35 -1.72 -12.49
C LYS A 93 1.72 -3.20 -12.55
N ALA A 94 2.75 -3.55 -13.32
CA ALA A 94 3.21 -4.94 -13.45
C ALA A 94 3.75 -5.51 -12.13
N LYS A 95 4.51 -4.71 -11.37
CA LYS A 95 4.98 -5.10 -10.03
C LYS A 95 3.81 -5.31 -9.08
N ALA A 96 2.86 -4.38 -9.05
CA ALA A 96 1.65 -4.48 -8.23
C ALA A 96 0.83 -5.74 -8.56
N LEU A 97 0.64 -6.08 -9.84
CA LEU A 97 -0.03 -7.32 -10.27
C LEU A 97 0.72 -8.57 -9.79
N SER A 98 2.05 -8.53 -9.78
CA SER A 98 2.85 -9.63 -9.22
C SER A 98 2.74 -9.73 -7.70
N VAL A 99 2.61 -8.62 -6.98
CA VAL A 99 2.34 -8.61 -5.54
C VAL A 99 0.95 -9.20 -5.27
N LEU A 100 -0.09 -8.74 -5.97
CA LEU A 100 -1.46 -9.25 -5.82
C LEU A 100 -1.52 -10.76 -6.12
N SER A 101 -0.86 -11.23 -7.19
CA SER A 101 -0.78 -12.67 -7.49
C SER A 101 -0.11 -13.46 -6.37
N ALA A 102 0.87 -12.91 -5.66
CA ALA A 102 1.51 -13.57 -4.52
C ALA A 102 0.59 -13.59 -3.29
N LEU A 103 -0.17 -12.50 -3.05
CA LEU A 103 -1.16 -12.42 -1.98
C LEU A 103 -2.30 -13.42 -2.18
N LEU A 104 -2.77 -13.59 -3.42
CA LEU A 104 -3.76 -14.62 -3.79
C LEU A 104 -3.23 -16.06 -3.67
N GLY A 105 -1.91 -16.24 -3.61
CA GLY A 105 -1.26 -17.52 -3.31
C GLY A 105 -0.97 -17.75 -1.82
N SER A 106 -1.32 -16.81 -0.95
CA SER A 106 -1.07 -16.88 0.50
C SER A 106 -2.27 -17.47 1.26
N GLY A 107 -2.11 -17.66 2.58
CA GLY A 107 -3.20 -18.09 3.46
C GLY A 107 -4.36 -17.08 3.57
N GLU A 108 -4.13 -15.83 3.16
CA GLU A 108 -5.07 -14.71 3.27
C GLU A 108 -5.78 -14.42 1.94
N ALA A 109 -5.69 -15.34 0.98
CA ALA A 109 -6.18 -15.15 -0.39
C ALA A 109 -7.66 -14.76 -0.47
N GLU A 110 -8.49 -15.26 0.43
CA GLU A 110 -9.94 -15.02 0.39
C GLU A 110 -10.29 -13.55 0.62
N PHE A 111 -9.59 -12.88 1.54
CA PHE A 111 -9.74 -11.44 1.77
C PHE A 111 -9.51 -10.65 0.48
N TYR A 112 -8.39 -10.93 -0.21
CA TYR A 112 -8.02 -10.23 -1.44
C TYR A 112 -9.01 -10.51 -2.58
N LYS A 113 -9.49 -11.76 -2.72
CA LYS A 113 -10.54 -12.07 -3.71
C LYS A 113 -11.82 -11.29 -3.44
N GLN A 114 -12.26 -11.22 -2.18
CA GLN A 114 -13.44 -10.47 -1.81
C GLN A 114 -13.27 -8.97 -2.10
N TYR A 115 -12.13 -8.39 -1.71
CA TYR A 115 -11.83 -6.97 -1.94
C TYR A 115 -11.87 -6.59 -3.43
N TYR A 116 -11.22 -7.40 -4.29
CA TYR A 116 -11.13 -7.12 -5.73
C TYR A 116 -12.36 -7.60 -6.53
N SER A 117 -13.22 -8.45 -5.97
CA SER A 117 -14.51 -8.79 -6.60
C SER A 117 -15.43 -7.57 -6.76
N GLY A 118 -15.28 -6.56 -5.90
CA GLY A 118 -15.98 -5.28 -6.03
C GLY A 118 -15.29 -4.27 -6.97
N ARG A 119 -14.16 -4.63 -7.57
CA ARG A 119 -13.29 -3.77 -8.40
C ARG A 119 -12.77 -4.51 -9.64
N LEU A 120 -13.66 -5.30 -10.26
CA LEU A 120 -13.30 -6.09 -11.44
C LEU A 120 -12.96 -5.19 -12.63
N ASP A 121 -13.61 -4.04 -12.75
CA ASP A 121 -13.34 -2.99 -13.75
C ASP A 121 -11.87 -2.57 -13.74
N LEU A 122 -11.30 -2.28 -12.57
CA LEU A 122 -9.89 -1.92 -12.41
C LEU A 122 -8.96 -3.02 -12.94
N LEU A 123 -9.27 -4.29 -12.63
CA LEU A 123 -8.45 -5.42 -13.06
C LEU A 123 -8.65 -5.75 -14.56
N GLU A 124 -9.85 -5.54 -15.09
CA GLU A 124 -10.17 -5.70 -16.51
C GLU A 124 -9.46 -4.66 -17.38
N ASP A 125 -9.36 -3.41 -16.92
CA ASP A 125 -8.56 -2.38 -17.59
C ASP A 125 -7.08 -2.79 -17.72
N LEU A 126 -6.52 -3.40 -16.66
CA LEU A 126 -5.16 -3.95 -16.69
C LEU A 126 -5.04 -5.15 -17.63
N ARG A 127 -6.10 -5.97 -17.72
CA ARG A 127 -6.20 -7.12 -18.64
C ARG A 127 -6.33 -6.71 -20.10
N ASN A 128 -6.93 -5.56 -20.36
CA ASN A 128 -7.08 -4.97 -21.69
C ASN A 128 -5.93 -4.01 -22.07
N ALA A 129 -4.94 -3.84 -21.19
CA ALA A 129 -3.82 -2.94 -21.44
C ALA A 129 -3.02 -3.32 -22.69
N ARG A 130 -2.53 -2.31 -23.43
CA ARG A 130 -1.71 -2.51 -24.64
C ARG A 130 -0.45 -3.36 -24.41
N LYS A 131 0.07 -3.37 -23.18
CA LYS A 131 1.30 -4.11 -22.83
C LYS A 131 0.98 -5.57 -22.52
N ASP A 132 1.48 -6.49 -23.34
CA ASP A 132 1.28 -7.95 -23.17
C ASP A 132 1.64 -8.47 -21.78
N MET A 133 2.70 -7.92 -21.18
CA MET A 133 3.15 -8.31 -19.84
C MET A 133 2.10 -7.98 -18.76
N LEU A 134 1.37 -6.88 -18.91
CA LEU A 134 0.28 -6.53 -18.00
C LEU A 134 -0.88 -7.50 -18.17
N ARG A 135 -1.32 -7.74 -19.41
CA ARG A 135 -2.41 -8.67 -19.70
C ARG A 135 -2.16 -10.05 -19.11
N LYS A 136 -0.98 -10.63 -19.38
CA LYS A 136 -0.58 -11.95 -18.86
C LYS A 136 -0.52 -12.04 -17.33
N ARG A 137 -0.32 -10.93 -16.63
CA ARG A 137 -0.32 -10.90 -15.16
C ARG A 137 -1.71 -10.62 -14.59
N ALA A 138 -2.48 -9.76 -15.26
CA ALA A 138 -3.88 -9.51 -14.94
C ALA A 138 -4.72 -10.79 -15.08
N ASP A 139 -4.48 -11.59 -16.12
CA ASP A 139 -5.13 -12.91 -16.33
C ASP A 139 -4.92 -13.88 -15.15
N LYS A 140 -3.88 -13.70 -14.33
CA LYS A 140 -3.62 -14.54 -13.16
C LYS A 140 -4.38 -14.10 -11.90
N VAL A 141 -4.83 -12.86 -11.86
CA VAL A 141 -5.49 -12.27 -10.69
C VAL A 141 -6.98 -12.03 -10.92
N VAL A 142 -7.40 -11.84 -12.18
CA VAL A 142 -8.81 -11.75 -12.56
C VAL A 142 -9.45 -13.13 -12.39
N PRO A 143 -10.55 -13.25 -11.62
CA PRO A 143 -11.29 -14.50 -11.50
C PRO A 143 -11.75 -14.99 -12.88
N ALA A 144 -11.58 -16.28 -13.16
CA ALA A 144 -11.94 -16.88 -14.45
C ALA A 144 -13.42 -16.67 -14.83
N ASP A 145 -14.30 -16.46 -13.85
CA ASP A 145 -15.73 -16.23 -14.08
C ASP A 145 -16.07 -14.78 -14.49
N ALA A 146 -15.22 -13.80 -14.18
CA ALA A 146 -15.40 -12.42 -14.67
C ALA A 146 -15.24 -12.34 -16.20
N ALA A 147 -14.35 -13.16 -16.75
CA ALA A 147 -14.07 -13.21 -18.19
C ALA A 147 -15.25 -13.69 -19.06
N ARG A 148 -16.32 -14.24 -18.48
CA ARG A 148 -17.47 -14.80 -19.22
C ARG A 148 -18.60 -13.81 -19.46
N LEU A 149 -18.60 -12.65 -18.80
CA LEU A 149 -19.72 -11.72 -18.88
C LEU A 149 -19.67 -10.81 -20.13
N ASP A 150 -18.50 -10.65 -20.75
CA ASP A 150 -18.34 -9.76 -21.92
C ASP A 150 -18.66 -10.44 -23.26
N ASP A 151 -18.48 -11.77 -23.37
CA ASP A 151 -18.80 -12.55 -24.59
C ASP A 151 -20.33 -12.64 -24.89
N GLY A 152 -21.17 -12.21 -23.95
CA GLY A 152 -22.64 -12.33 -24.04
C GLY A 152 -23.35 -11.18 -24.77
N TYR A 153 -22.74 -10.00 -24.87
CA TYR A 153 -23.43 -8.80 -25.35
C TYR A 153 -23.22 -8.51 -26.85
N GLU A 154 -22.11 -8.95 -27.46
CA GLU A 154 -21.88 -8.76 -28.91
C GLU A 154 -22.72 -9.68 -29.81
N ARG A 155 -23.36 -10.73 -29.26
CA ARG A 155 -24.18 -11.67 -30.05
C ARG A 155 -25.63 -11.26 -30.27
N LEU A 156 -26.10 -10.18 -29.66
CA LEU A 156 -27.46 -9.65 -29.82
C LEU A 156 -27.55 -8.37 -30.66
N ALA A 157 -26.41 -7.90 -31.21
CA ALA A 157 -26.34 -6.70 -32.03
C ALA A 157 -26.02 -6.96 -33.52
N ALA A 158 -26.11 -8.21 -33.98
CA ALA A 158 -25.92 -8.61 -35.38
C ALA A 158 -27.22 -9.11 -36.03
#